data_AF-A0A0K9N7M6-F1
#
_entry.id   AF-A0A0K9N7M6-F1
#
_cell.length_a   1.000
_cell.length_b   1.000
_cell.length_c   1.000
_cell.angle_alpha   90.00
_cell.angle_beta   90.00
_cell.angle_gamma   90.00
#
_symmetry.space_group_name_H-M   'P 1'
#
loop_
_entity.id
_entity.type
_entity.pdbx_description
1 polymer ?
#
loop_
_entity_poly.entity_id
_entity_poly.type
_entity_poly.pdbx_seq_one_letter_code
_entity_poly.pdbx_strand_id
1 'polypeptide(L)' 'MKVIGSKSEIVWIKNALQNSCLKCPFAKECGKQAQQDVVESGHVEKTCDKFLDENILFIIE' A
#
# COMPACT_ATOMS: atom_id res chain seq x y z
N MET A 1 2.19 8.94 5.25
CA MET A 1 2.94 9.66 4.18
C MET A 1 1.96 10.54 3.41
N LYS A 2 2.39 11.63 2.76
CA LYS A 2 1.54 12.46 1.89
C LYS A 2 2.13 12.51 0.48
N VAL A 3 1.30 12.32 -0.54
CA VAL A 3 1.67 12.40 -1.97
C VAL A 3 0.69 13.36 -2.65
N ILE A 4 1.24 14.35 -3.35
CA ILE A 4 0.47 15.34 -4.12
C ILE A 4 0.93 15.20 -5.57
N GLY A 5 -0.03 15.16 -6.50
CA GLY A 5 0.26 15.10 -7.92
C GLY A 5 -1.00 14.92 -8.74
N SER A 6 -0.85 14.91 -10.06
CA SER A 6 -1.97 14.62 -10.96
C SER A 6 -2.51 13.21 -10.76
N LYS A 7 -3.73 12.97 -11.27
CA LYS A 7 -4.34 11.63 -11.26
C LYS A 7 -3.42 10.57 -11.87
N SER A 8 -2.73 10.89 -12.96
CA SER A 8 -1.81 9.98 -13.66
C SER A 8 -0.57 9.65 -12.82
N GLU A 9 0.00 10.64 -12.13
CA GLU A 9 1.16 10.44 -11.25
C GLU A 9 0.78 9.60 -10.04
N ILE A 10 -0.37 9.83 -9.43
CA ILE A 10 -0.86 9.03 -8.30
C ILE A 10 -1.08 7.58 -8.72
N VAL A 11 -1.70 7.34 -9.88
CA VAL A 11 -1.86 5.98 -10.43
C VAL A 11 -0.51 5.32 -10.67
N TRP A 12 0.44 6.07 -11.23
CA TRP A 12 1.79 5.56 -11.48
C TRP A 12 2.51 5.19 -10.16
N ILE A 13 2.43 6.04 -9.13
CA ILE A 13 3.02 5.78 -7.81
C ILE A 13 2.41 4.53 -7.17
N LYS A 14 1.08 4.40 -7.18
CA LYS A 14 0.40 3.22 -6.62
C LYS A 14 0.88 1.93 -7.32
N ASN A 15 0.93 1.95 -8.65
CA ASN A 15 1.44 0.81 -9.42
C ASN A 15 2.91 0.51 -9.10
N ALA A 16 3.77 1.54 -9.03
CA ALA A 16 5.19 1.35 -8.73
C ALA A 16 5.41 0.70 -7.35
N LEU A 17 4.65 1.13 -6.33
CA LEU A 17 4.71 0.58 -4.98
C LEU A 17 4.25 -0.88 -4.93
N GLN A 18 3.14 -1.21 -5.59
CA GLN A 18 2.60 -2.57 -5.65
C GLN A 18 3.53 -3.56 -6.39
N ASN A 19 4.28 -3.09 -7.38
CA ASN A 19 5.18 -3.92 -8.17
C ASN A 19 6.61 -4.01 -7.62
N SER A 20 6.92 -3.26 -6.54
CA SER A 20 8.29 -3.13 -6.03
C SER A 20 8.40 -3.50 -4.55
N CYS A 21 7.74 -4.58 -4.09
CA CYS A 21 7.67 -4.96 -2.67
C CYS A 21 9.04 -4.97 -1.97
N LEU A 22 10.12 -5.42 -2.62
CA LEU A 22 11.48 -5.43 -2.02
C LEU A 22 12.04 -4.03 -1.73
N LYS A 23 11.60 -3.01 -2.48
CA LYS A 23 12.02 -1.60 -2.35
C LYS A 23 10.89 -0.72 -1.83
N CYS A 24 9.74 -1.31 -1.47
CA CYS A 24 8.59 -0.57 -1.01
C CYS A 24 8.87 -0.08 0.43
N PRO A 25 8.70 1.22 0.72
CA PRO A 25 8.94 1.75 2.06
C PRO A 25 8.00 1.14 3.12
N PHE A 26 6.87 0.57 2.69
CA PHE A 26 5.88 -0.07 3.56
C PHE A 26 5.98 -1.60 3.60
N ALA A 27 7.00 -2.20 2.98
CA ALA A 27 7.07 -3.65 2.82
C ALA A 27 7.01 -4.42 4.16
N LYS A 28 7.67 -3.88 5.18
CA LYS A 28 7.74 -4.51 6.51
C LYS A 28 6.39 -4.41 7.24
N GLU A 29 5.79 -3.23 7.26
CA GLU A 29 4.50 -2.99 7.90
C GLU A 29 3.37 -3.73 7.20
N CYS A 30 3.32 -3.67 5.86
CA CYS A 30 2.34 -4.40 5.05
C CYS A 30 2.47 -5.92 5.27
N GLY A 31 3.70 -6.45 5.33
CA GLY A 31 3.94 -7.87 5.61
C GLY A 31 3.52 -8.29 7.02
N LYS A 32 3.73 -7.44 8.02
CA LYS A 32 3.25 -7.68 9.39
C LYS A 32 1.73 -7.71 9.46
N GLN A 33 1.06 -6.75 8.83
CA GLN A 33 -0.41 -6.72 8.77
C GLN A 33 -0.94 -7.99 8.09
N ALA A 34 -0.38 -8.38 6.94
CA ALA A 34 -0.79 -9.59 6.25
C ALA A 34 -0.60 -10.86 7.10
N GLN A 35 0.47 -10.94 7.89
CA GLN A 35 0.66 -12.05 8.85
C GLN A 35 -0.40 -12.03 9.96
N GLN A 36 -0.73 -10.85 10.49
CA GLN A 36 -1.78 -10.70 11.51
C GLN A 36 -3.16 -11.11 10.96
N ASP A 37 -3.51 -10.66 9.76
CA ASP A 37 -4.75 -11.04 9.09
C ASP A 37 -4.86 -12.58 8.98
N VAL A 38 -3.79 -13.25 8.53
CA VAL A 38 -3.77 -14.72 8.42
C VAL A 38 -3.93 -15.41 9.79
N VAL A 39 -3.35 -14.84 10.84
CA VAL A 39 -3.49 -15.37 12.22
C VAL A 39 -4.92 -15.21 12.73
N GLU A 40 -5.57 -14.08 12.44
CA GLU A 40 -6.89 -13.74 12.99
C GLU A 40 -8.06 -14.34 12.19
N SER A 41 -7.98 -14.31 10.85
CA SER A 41 -9.07 -14.69 9.95
C SER A 41 -8.71 -15.81 8.96
N GLY A 42 -7.49 -16.36 9.04
CA GLY A 42 -7.05 -17.49 8.21
C GLY A 42 -6.71 -17.14 6.77
N HIS A 43 -6.80 -15.86 6.39
CA HIS A 43 -6.46 -15.36 5.06
C HIS A 43 -6.00 -13.90 5.14
N VAL A 44 -5.35 -13.41 4.09
CA VAL A 44 -4.98 -11.99 4.00
C VAL A 44 -6.22 -11.19 3.64
N GLU A 45 -6.68 -10.31 4.54
CA GLU A 45 -7.83 -9.43 4.29
C GLU A 45 -7.42 -8.10 3.65
N LYS A 46 -6.31 -7.53 4.11
CA LYS A 46 -5.78 -6.25 3.62
C LYS A 46 -4.75 -6.47 2.51
N THR A 47 -5.24 -6.38 1.28
CA THR A 47 -4.41 -6.36 0.07
C THR A 47 -3.54 -5.10 0.01
N CYS A 48 -2.45 -5.15 -0.77
CA CYS A 48 -1.45 -4.08 -0.84
C CYS A 48 -2.05 -2.73 -1.26
N ASP A 49 -2.99 -2.72 -2.20
CA ASP A 49 -3.72 -1.52 -2.63
C ASP A 49 -4.47 -0.86 -1.46
N LYS A 50 -5.25 -1.63 -0.70
CA LYS A 50 -5.99 -1.14 0.47
C LYS A 50 -5.04 -0.63 1.55
N PHE A 51 -3.95 -1.36 1.81
CA PHE A 51 -2.95 -0.94 2.77
C PHE A 51 -2.35 0.43 2.39
N LEU A 52 -2.00 0.62 1.11
CA LEU A 52 -1.45 1.88 0.63
C LEU A 52 -2.46 3.03 0.76
N ASP A 53 -3.73 2.79 0.47
CA ASP A 53 -4.79 3.79 0.58
C ASP A 53 -5.07 4.20 2.03
N GLU A 54 -4.88 3.31 3.00
CA GLU A 54 -4.99 3.62 4.43
C GLU A 54 -3.77 4.39 4.98
N ASN A 55 -2.58 4.18 4.42
CA ASN A 55 -1.32 4.68 4.98
C ASN A 55 -0.71 5.88 4.23
N ILE A 56 -1.22 6.19 3.04
CA ILE A 56 -0.77 7.30 2.21
C ILE A 56 -1.96 8.22 1.92
N LEU A 57 -1.82 9.49 2.29
CA LEU A 57 -2.75 10.53 1.87
C LEU A 57 -2.40 10.98 0.46
N PHE A 58 -3.18 10.54 -0.53
CA PHE A 58 -3.08 10.97 -1.92
C PHE A 58 -3.96 12.19 -2.18
N ILE A 59 -3.39 13.28 -2.70
CA ILE A 59 -4.12 14.50 -3.08
C ILE A 59 -3.92 14.75 -4.58
N ILE A 60 -5.03 14.77 -5.32
CA ILE A 60 -5.04 15.08 -6.76
C ILE A 60 -5.05 16.61 -6.92
N GLU A 61 -4.08 17.12 -7.68
CA GLU A 61 -4.04 18.50 -8.20
C GLU A 61 -4.42 18.57 -9.68
#